data_AF-A0A818MUL8-F1
#
_entry.id   AF-A0A818MUL8-F1
#
_cell.length_a   1.000
_cell.length_b   1.000
_cell.length_c   1.000
_cell.angle_alpha   90.00
_cell.angle_beta   90.00
_cell.angle_gamma   90.00
#
_symmetry.space_group_name_H-M   'P 1'
#
loop_
_entity.id
_entity.type
_entity.pdbx_description
1 polymer ?
#
loop_
_entity_poly.entity_id
_entity_poly.type
_entity_poly.pdbx_seq_one_letter_code
_entity_poly.pdbx_strand_id
1 'polypeptide(L)'
;MYGASKKLQTLFEIHHNRYEQIHHHLSKEIKDAVLKRLQDYGGTKQRLSQLLDEEQQRELEQELEEERQQERPPPVIPCKPILHEEIQRLCDMHSAMMNLKQFPNVFHHLPHAFTDTTFVNDCQANNWQKKFWISTEFQRVIATKGESLNPFLRPPRWIVIYPANRTSQSFSSHVELI
;
A
#
# COMPACT_ATOMS: atom_id res chain seq x y z
N MET A 1 35.26 -11.44 11.38
CA MET A 1 36.59 -11.34 10.73
C MET A 1 36.37 -11.23 9.23
N TYR A 2 36.47 -10.04 8.65
CA TYR A 2 36.33 -9.83 7.20
C TYR A 2 37.73 -9.77 6.57
N GLY A 3 38.11 -10.78 5.78
CA GLY A 3 39.47 -10.88 5.27
C GLY A 3 39.79 -12.14 4.47
N ALA A 4 38.80 -12.79 3.84
CA ALA A 4 39.10 -13.88 2.93
C ALA A 4 39.67 -13.31 1.61
N SER A 5 40.80 -13.84 1.15
CA SER A 5 41.44 -13.42 -0.10
C SER A 5 40.46 -13.53 -1.28
N LYS A 6 40.12 -12.39 -1.88
CA LYS A 6 39.25 -12.28 -3.06
C LYS A 6 39.89 -13.03 -4.24
N LYS A 7 39.29 -14.14 -4.67
CA LYS A 7 39.73 -14.91 -5.84
C LYS A 7 38.77 -14.68 -7.01
N LEU A 8 39.32 -14.28 -8.14
CA LEU A 8 38.63 -14.26 -9.42
C LEU A 8 38.65 -15.66 -9.99
N GLN A 9 37.46 -16.23 -10.20
CA GLN A 9 37.29 -17.57 -10.72
C GLN A 9 36.16 -17.58 -11.75
N THR A 10 36.22 -18.49 -12.71
CA THR A 10 35.09 -18.68 -13.65
C THR A 10 33.92 -19.36 -12.94
N LEU A 11 32.69 -19.21 -13.45
CA LEU A 11 31.52 -19.89 -12.87
C LEU A 11 31.74 -21.41 -12.79
N PHE A 12 32.39 -22.00 -13.80
CA PHE A 12 32.78 -23.40 -13.79
C PHE A 12 33.69 -23.75 -12.61
N GLU A 13 34.77 -22.99 -12.39
CA GLU A 13 35.69 -23.20 -11.27
C GLU A 13 35.03 -23.01 -9.92
N ILE A 14 34.16 -22.01 -9.78
CA ILE A 14 33.43 -21.73 -8.53
C ILE A 14 32.54 -22.92 -8.17
N HIS A 15 31.75 -23.40 -9.13
CA HIS A 15 30.88 -24.55 -8.91
C HIS A 15 31.67 -25.83 -8.69
N HIS A 16 32.72 -26.09 -9.48
CA HIS A 16 33.59 -27.25 -9.32
C HIS A 16 34.23 -27.31 -7.92
N ASN A 17 34.82 -26.20 -7.45
CA ASN A 17 35.42 -26.12 -6.12
C ASN A 17 34.39 -26.28 -4.98
N ARG A 18 33.19 -25.72 -5.13
CA ARG A 18 32.10 -25.90 -4.14
C ARG A 18 31.64 -27.35 -4.06
N TYR A 19 31.58 -28.05 -5.19
CA TYR A 19 31.19 -29.46 -5.21
C TYR A 19 32.22 -30.38 -4.57
N GLU A 20 33.52 -30.11 -4.72
CA GLU A 20 34.59 -30.85 -4.02
C GLU A 20 34.51 -30.67 -2.49
N GLN A 21 33.94 -29.56 -2.02
CA GLN A 21 33.81 -29.26 -0.59
C GLN A 21 32.49 -29.79 0.04
N ILE A 22 31.46 -30.08 -0.75
CA ILE A 22 30.16 -30.54 -0.25
C ILE A 22 30.11 -32.08 -0.23
N HIS A 23 30.11 -32.64 0.98
CA HIS A 23 30.16 -34.09 1.21
C HIS A 23 28.83 -34.86 1.10
N HIS A 24 27.72 -34.32 0.56
CA HIS A 24 26.44 -35.07 0.52
C HIS A 24 25.47 -34.85 -0.67
N HIS A 25 24.84 -35.98 -1.04
CA HIS A 25 23.50 -36.26 -1.63
C HIS A 25 23.03 -35.69 -3.00
N LEU A 26 23.88 -35.16 -3.87
CA LEU A 26 23.50 -35.02 -5.29
C LEU A 26 23.88 -36.28 -6.08
N SER A 27 22.94 -36.84 -6.85
CA SER A 27 23.22 -37.98 -7.72
C SER A 27 24.32 -37.59 -8.71
N LYS A 28 25.25 -38.51 -8.96
CA LYS A 28 26.42 -38.27 -9.84
C LYS A 28 25.99 -37.75 -11.23
N GLU A 29 24.85 -38.22 -11.71
CA GLU A 29 24.24 -37.81 -12.98
C GLU A 29 23.86 -36.32 -13.02
N ILE A 30 23.28 -35.79 -11.94
CA ILE A 30 22.93 -34.37 -11.85
C ILE A 30 24.21 -33.52 -11.83
N LYS A 31 25.25 -34.00 -11.14
CA LYS A 31 26.56 -33.33 -11.09
C LYS A 31 27.18 -33.22 -12.48
N ASP A 32 27.24 -34.33 -13.19
CA ASP A 32 27.84 -34.39 -14.53
C ASP A 32 27.04 -33.55 -15.54
N ALA A 33 25.71 -33.55 -15.43
CA ALA A 33 24.84 -32.71 -16.28
C ALA A 33 25.05 -31.20 -16.04
N VAL A 34 25.17 -30.77 -14.78
CA VAL A 34 25.40 -29.37 -14.41
C VAL A 34 26.80 -28.91 -14.84
N LEU A 35 27.84 -29.71 -14.60
CA LEU A 35 29.21 -29.39 -15.02
C LEU A 35 29.32 -29.29 -16.53
N LYS A 36 28.71 -30.23 -17.27
CA LYS A 36 28.67 -30.19 -18.74
C LYS A 36 28.00 -28.92 -19.24
N ARG A 37 26.84 -28.55 -18.67
CA ARG A 37 26.12 -27.33 -19.08
C ARG A 37 26.90 -26.06 -18.75
N LEU A 38 27.61 -26.02 -17.62
CA LEU A 38 28.49 -24.91 -17.27
C LEU A 38 29.73 -24.84 -18.16
N GLN A 39 30.23 -25.97 -18.64
CA GLN A 39 31.31 -26.00 -19.62
C GLN A 39 30.83 -25.49 -20.99
N ASP A 40 29.63 -25.89 -21.41
CA ASP A 40 29.05 -25.52 -22.69
C ASP A 40 28.60 -24.04 -22.73
N TYR A 41 28.10 -23.49 -21.61
CA TYR A 41 27.43 -22.18 -21.58
C TYR A 41 27.91 -21.23 -20.49
N GLY A 42 28.80 -21.64 -19.58
CA GLY A 42 29.22 -20.83 -18.43
C GLY A 42 30.13 -19.65 -18.77
N GLY A 43 30.64 -19.60 -20.01
CA GLY A 43 31.52 -18.53 -20.49
C GLY A 43 32.85 -18.43 -19.75
N THR A 44 33.74 -17.56 -20.23
CA THR A 44 35.09 -17.35 -19.65
C THR A 44 35.12 -16.19 -18.65
N LYS A 45 33.97 -15.57 -18.36
CA LYS A 45 33.90 -14.38 -17.52
C LYS A 45 34.18 -14.75 -16.07
N GLN A 46 35.26 -14.21 -15.53
CA GLN A 46 35.64 -14.39 -14.14
C GLN A 46 34.77 -13.50 -13.24
N ARG A 47 34.34 -14.06 -12.11
CA ARG A 47 33.62 -13.34 -11.05
C ARG A 47 34.32 -13.57 -9.73
N LEU A 48 34.11 -12.67 -8.77
CA LEU A 48 34.55 -12.88 -7.40
C LEU A 48 33.67 -13.98 -6.79
N SER A 49 34.29 -15.07 -6.36
CA SER A 49 33.58 -16.21 -5.78
C SER A 49 32.72 -15.83 -4.56
N GLN A 50 33.20 -14.87 -3.78
CA GLN A 50 32.54 -14.35 -2.56
C GLN A 50 31.28 -13.52 -2.86
N LEU A 51 31.16 -12.87 -4.02
CA LEU A 51 29.96 -12.09 -4.37
C LEU A 51 28.73 -12.97 -4.56
N LEU A 52 28.92 -14.22 -5.03
CA LEU A 52 27.83 -15.19 -5.11
C LEU A 52 27.36 -15.61 -3.71
N ASP A 53 28.27 -15.76 -2.75
CA ASP A 53 27.91 -16.10 -1.37
C ASP A 53 27.17 -14.96 -0.67
N GLU A 54 27.63 -13.71 -0.86
CA GLU A 54 26.97 -12.52 -0.30
C GLU A 54 25.57 -12.28 -0.89
N GLU A 55 25.36 -12.52 -2.18
CA GLU A 55 24.05 -12.38 -2.81
C GLU A 55 23.09 -13.50 -2.36
N GLN A 56 23.59 -14.74 -2.22
CA GLN A 56 22.83 -15.85 -1.66
C GLN A 56 22.49 -15.64 -0.18
N GLN A 57 23.35 -14.97 0.58
CA GLN A 57 23.05 -14.55 1.94
C GLN A 57 22.04 -13.41 1.99
N ARG A 58 22.05 -12.48 1.03
CA ARG A 58 21.04 -11.42 0.94
C ARG A 58 19.64 -11.95 0.59
N GLU A 59 19.54 -13.01 -0.21
CA GLU A 59 18.28 -13.72 -0.44
C GLU A 59 17.79 -14.50 0.80
N LEU A 60 18.71 -14.91 1.68
CA LEU A 60 18.40 -15.60 2.94
C LEU A 60 18.15 -14.65 4.12
N GLU A 61 18.64 -13.41 4.07
CA GLU A 61 18.41 -12.34 5.04
C GLU A 61 17.00 -11.75 4.87
N GLN A 62 16.03 -12.63 5.15
CA GLN A 62 14.75 -12.36 5.78
C GLN A 62 14.04 -11.05 5.39
N GLU A 63 13.06 -11.18 4.49
CA GLU A 63 11.77 -10.55 4.76
C GLU A 63 11.29 -11.09 6.12
N LEU A 64 11.65 -10.41 7.21
CA LEU A 64 10.99 -10.57 8.50
C LEU A 64 9.57 -10.02 8.33
N GLU A 65 8.67 -10.83 7.77
CA GLU A 65 7.23 -10.61 7.92
C GLU A 65 6.93 -10.73 9.41
N GLU A 66 6.88 -9.60 10.11
CA GLU A 66 6.35 -9.55 11.47
C GLU A 66 4.90 -10.04 11.42
N GLU A 67 4.66 -11.28 11.86
CA GLU A 67 3.32 -11.79 12.15
C GLU A 67 2.72 -10.97 13.31
N ARG A 68 2.18 -9.80 12.98
CA ARG A 68 1.38 -9.04 13.92
C ARG A 68 0.09 -9.81 14.14
N GLN A 69 -0.08 -10.35 15.34
CA GLN A 69 -1.39 -10.80 15.81
C GLN A 69 -2.31 -9.59 15.89
N GLN A 70 -2.95 -9.25 14.78
CA GLN A 70 -4.00 -8.27 14.74
C GLN A 70 -5.24 -8.94 15.33
N GLU A 71 -5.55 -8.63 16.59
CA GLU A 71 -6.84 -8.99 17.16
C GLU A 71 -7.94 -8.45 16.24
N ARG A 72 -8.75 -9.36 15.71
CA ARG A 72 -9.87 -8.96 14.87
C ARG A 72 -10.86 -8.21 15.74
N PRO A 73 -11.35 -7.05 15.28
CA PRO A 73 -12.39 -6.35 15.99
C PRO A 73 -13.61 -7.27 16.17
N PRO A 74 -14.38 -7.08 17.25
CA PRO A 74 -15.53 -7.91 17.53
C PRO A 74 -16.55 -7.88 16.37
N PRO A 75 -17.36 -8.93 16.23
CA PRO A 75 -18.37 -8.99 15.18
C PRO A 75 -19.43 -7.90 15.40
N VAL A 76 -19.47 -6.93 14.49
CA VAL A 76 -20.43 -5.82 14.50
C VAL A 76 -21.46 -5.96 13.39
N ILE A 77 -22.65 -5.39 13.62
CA ILE A 77 -23.71 -5.34 12.61
C ILE A 77 -23.43 -4.13 11.69
N PRO A 78 -23.30 -4.32 10.37
CA PRO A 78 -23.11 -3.21 9.45
C PRO A 78 -24.40 -2.38 9.33
N CYS A 79 -24.25 -1.06 9.19
CA CYS A 79 -25.37 -0.20 8.83
C CYS A 79 -25.84 -0.48 7.40
N LYS A 80 -27.15 -0.35 7.15
CA LYS A 80 -27.68 -0.34 5.79
C LYS A 80 -27.31 1.00 5.11
N PRO A 81 -26.65 0.98 3.94
CA PRO A 81 -26.29 2.20 3.23
C PRO A 81 -27.56 2.92 2.77
N ILE A 82 -27.60 4.23 2.93
CA ILE A 82 -28.68 5.11 2.52
C ILE A 82 -28.09 6.15 1.57
N LEU A 83 -28.58 6.27 0.35
CA LEU A 83 -28.17 7.35 -0.53
C LEU A 83 -29.14 8.52 -0.37
N HIS A 84 -28.66 9.62 0.21
CA HIS A 84 -29.45 10.86 0.31
C HIS A 84 -29.67 11.49 -1.07
N GLU A 85 -30.88 12.01 -1.31
CA GLU A 85 -31.27 12.71 -2.55
C GLU A 85 -30.38 13.94 -2.83
N GLU A 86 -29.90 14.61 -1.78
CA GLU A 86 -28.95 15.72 -1.86
C GLU A 86 -27.62 15.30 -2.50
N ILE A 87 -27.15 14.08 -2.24
CA ILE A 87 -25.93 13.54 -2.85
C ILE A 87 -26.16 13.26 -4.33
N GLN A 88 -27.34 12.73 -4.69
CA GLN A 88 -27.71 12.53 -6.09
C GLN A 88 -27.77 13.86 -6.85
N ARG A 89 -28.39 14.87 -6.25
CA ARG A 89 -28.44 16.23 -6.80
C ARG A 89 -27.06 16.87 -6.95
N LEU A 90 -26.13 16.58 -6.04
CA LEU A 90 -24.74 17.05 -6.14
C LEU A 90 -24.01 16.43 -7.34
N CYS A 91 -24.33 15.18 -7.68
CA CYS A 91 -23.77 14.48 -8.84
C CYS A 91 -24.42 14.89 -10.17
N ASP A 92 -25.59 15.54 -10.14
CA ASP A 92 -26.26 16.02 -11.34
C ASP A 92 -25.64 17.35 -11.83
N MET A 93 -24.97 17.27 -12.98
CA MET A 93 -24.29 18.39 -13.62
C MET A 93 -25.22 19.53 -14.06
N HIS A 94 -26.53 19.27 -14.19
CA HIS A 94 -27.52 20.25 -14.57
C HIS A 94 -28.17 20.96 -13.37
N SER A 95 -27.87 20.48 -12.16
CA SER A 95 -28.47 21.02 -10.95
C SER A 95 -27.89 22.40 -10.60
N ALA A 96 -28.73 23.24 -10.01
CA ALA A 96 -28.30 24.53 -9.50
C ALA A 96 -27.27 24.36 -8.38
N MET A 97 -26.36 25.32 -8.27
CA MET A 97 -25.27 25.27 -7.29
C MET A 97 -25.84 25.12 -5.86
N MET A 98 -25.54 24.00 -5.21
CA MET A 98 -26.10 23.66 -3.91
C MET A 98 -25.24 24.22 -2.79
N ASN A 99 -25.86 24.88 -1.81
CA ASN A 99 -25.18 25.27 -0.59
C ASN A 99 -25.23 24.13 0.44
N LEU A 100 -24.13 23.39 0.58
CA LEU A 100 -24.06 22.22 1.48
C LEU A 100 -24.36 22.57 2.94
N LYS A 101 -24.14 23.82 3.38
CA LYS A 101 -24.45 24.26 4.75
C LYS A 101 -25.95 24.22 5.08
N GLN A 102 -26.82 24.22 4.05
CA GLN A 102 -28.27 24.13 4.23
C GLN A 102 -28.73 22.70 4.55
N PHE A 103 -27.85 21.70 4.39
CA PHE A 103 -28.17 20.29 4.62
C PHE A 103 -27.25 19.70 5.71
N PRO A 104 -27.35 20.21 6.97
CA PRO A 104 -26.48 19.77 8.07
C PRO A 104 -26.70 18.31 8.47
N ASN A 105 -27.82 17.69 8.05
CA ASN A 105 -28.11 16.28 8.31
C ASN A 105 -27.48 15.33 7.27
N VAL A 106 -26.89 15.88 6.18
CA VAL A 106 -26.32 15.09 5.10
C VAL A 106 -24.84 15.39 4.96
N PHE A 107 -24.45 16.67 5.03
CA PHE A 107 -23.07 17.08 4.84
C PHE A 107 -22.46 17.66 6.11
N HIS A 108 -21.28 17.17 6.43
CA HIS A 108 -20.45 17.66 7.52
C HIS A 108 -19.06 18.04 7.01
N HIS A 109 -18.31 18.79 7.80
CA HIS A 109 -16.89 19.00 7.51
C HIS A 109 -16.10 17.72 7.80
N LEU A 110 -15.00 17.54 7.08
CA LEU A 110 -14.15 16.34 7.16
C LEU A 110 -13.75 15.92 8.59
N PRO A 111 -13.40 16.83 9.53
CA PRO A 111 -13.08 16.43 10.90
C PRO A 111 -14.20 15.64 11.60
N HIS A 112 -15.45 15.82 11.18
CA HIS A 112 -16.59 15.11 11.76
C HIS A 112 -16.50 13.59 11.56
N ALA A 113 -15.87 13.12 10.47
CA ALA A 113 -15.65 11.69 10.22
C ALA A 113 -14.87 11.00 11.35
N PHE A 114 -14.04 11.76 12.07
CA PHE A 114 -13.12 11.24 13.07
C PHE A 114 -13.66 11.36 14.49
N THR A 115 -14.88 11.90 14.69
CA THR A 115 -15.43 12.19 16.03
C THR A 115 -15.46 10.96 16.95
N ASP A 116 -15.78 9.78 16.40
CA ASP A 116 -15.86 8.51 17.16
C ASP A 116 -14.61 7.63 17.00
N THR A 117 -13.47 8.26 16.69
CA THR A 117 -12.19 7.58 16.46
C THR A 117 -11.17 8.07 17.47
N THR A 118 -10.13 7.28 17.76
CA THR A 118 -9.05 7.75 18.67
C THR A 118 -8.25 8.91 18.05
N PHE A 119 -8.34 9.08 16.74
CA PHE A 119 -7.70 10.19 16.02
C PHE A 119 -8.35 11.55 16.30
N VAL A 120 -9.54 11.60 16.93
CA VAL A 120 -10.22 12.87 17.24
C VAL A 120 -9.34 13.87 18.00
N ASN A 121 -8.48 13.37 18.90
CA ASN A 121 -7.59 14.19 19.73
C ASN A 121 -6.45 14.82 18.90
N ASP A 122 -5.95 14.09 17.91
CA ASP A 122 -4.84 14.52 17.04
C ASP A 122 -5.32 15.20 15.76
N CYS A 123 -6.61 15.10 15.46
CA CYS A 123 -7.21 15.58 14.22
C CYS A 123 -7.04 17.10 14.05
N GLN A 124 -6.95 17.89 15.13
CA GLN A 124 -6.84 19.35 15.06
C GLN A 124 -7.88 19.96 14.11
N ALA A 125 -9.18 19.76 14.38
CA ALA A 125 -10.28 20.07 13.47
C ALA A 125 -10.25 21.48 12.83
N ASN A 126 -9.68 22.46 13.53
CA ASN A 126 -9.55 23.85 13.06
C ASN A 126 -8.52 24.05 11.93
N ASN A 127 -7.56 23.12 11.77
CA ASN A 127 -6.49 23.22 10.78
C ASN A 127 -6.88 22.68 9.40
N TRP A 128 -8.04 22.03 9.30
CA TRP A 128 -8.54 21.48 8.04
C TRP A 128 -9.12 22.56 7.15
N GLN A 129 -8.98 22.38 5.83
CA GLN A 129 -9.62 23.29 4.88
C GLN A 129 -11.15 23.17 4.98
N LYS A 130 -11.83 24.31 5.15
CA LYS A 130 -13.29 24.42 5.24
C LYS A 130 -14.04 24.02 3.96
N LYS A 131 -13.32 23.71 2.89
CA LYS A 131 -13.87 23.26 1.60
C LYS A 131 -14.06 21.74 1.53
N PHE A 132 -13.49 20.98 2.47
CA PHE A 132 -13.72 19.54 2.52
C PHE A 132 -15.01 19.23 3.27
N TRP A 133 -15.84 18.45 2.59
CA TRP A 133 -17.13 17.99 3.07
C TRP A 133 -17.18 16.48 2.96
N ILE A 134 -17.89 15.86 3.89
CA ILE A 134 -18.18 14.43 3.94
C ILE A 134 -19.69 14.25 4.03
N SER A 135 -20.19 13.11 3.56
CA SER A 135 -21.56 12.70 3.84
C SER A 135 -21.65 12.04 5.22
N THR A 136 -22.82 12.10 5.84
CA THR A 136 -23.16 11.31 7.05
C THR A 136 -22.89 9.82 6.89
N GLU A 137 -23.13 9.29 5.69
CA GLU A 137 -22.93 7.87 5.36
C GLU A 137 -21.46 7.46 5.36
N PHE A 138 -20.53 8.42 5.28
CA PHE A 138 -19.10 8.12 5.42
C PHE A 138 -18.76 7.63 6.84
N GLN A 139 -19.43 8.17 7.86
CA GLN A 139 -19.24 7.77 9.26
C GLN A 139 -20.14 6.58 9.66
N ARG A 140 -21.33 6.48 9.05
CA ARG A 140 -22.35 5.45 9.38
C ARG A 140 -22.01 4.08 8.80
N VAL A 141 -20.94 3.45 9.30
CA VAL A 141 -20.48 2.13 8.86
C VAL A 141 -21.06 0.99 9.71
N ILE A 142 -21.09 1.16 11.03
CA ILE A 142 -21.55 0.14 11.99
C ILE A 142 -22.80 0.62 12.74
N ALA A 143 -23.69 -0.31 13.11
CA ALA A 143 -24.91 -0.02 13.85
C ALA A 143 -24.71 -0.06 15.37
N THR A 144 -23.66 -0.75 15.83
CA THR A 144 -23.33 -0.93 17.24
C THR A 144 -22.82 0.39 17.83
N LYS A 145 -23.46 0.85 18.91
CA LYS A 145 -23.04 2.05 19.64
C LYS A 145 -22.00 1.67 20.69
N GLY A 146 -20.94 2.46 20.82
CA GLY A 146 -19.94 2.35 21.90
C GLY A 146 -18.63 1.67 21.51
N GLU A 147 -18.49 1.16 20.29
CA GLU A 147 -17.22 0.70 19.77
C GLU A 147 -16.47 1.82 19.04
N SER A 148 -15.14 1.82 19.14
CA SER A 148 -14.30 2.74 18.39
C SER A 148 -14.41 2.46 16.89
N LEU A 149 -14.65 3.51 16.09
CA LEU A 149 -14.76 3.36 14.63
C LEU A 149 -13.41 3.11 13.95
N ASN A 150 -12.27 3.21 14.65
CA ASN A 150 -10.92 3.04 14.06
C ASN A 150 -10.78 1.84 13.11
N PRO A 151 -11.18 0.61 13.50
CA PRO A 151 -11.00 -0.57 12.65
C PRO A 151 -11.98 -0.61 11.47
N PHE A 152 -13.02 0.23 11.52
CA PHE A 152 -14.15 0.22 10.59
C PHE A 152 -14.14 1.42 9.63
N LEU A 153 -13.22 2.38 9.83
CA LEU A 153 -12.98 3.45 8.87
C LEU A 153 -12.57 2.83 7.53
N ARG A 154 -13.23 3.26 6.46
CA ARG A 154 -12.95 2.80 5.10
C ARG A 154 -12.27 3.91 4.32
N PRO A 155 -11.32 3.58 3.44
CA PRO A 155 -10.80 4.57 2.51
C PRO A 155 -11.94 5.12 1.64
N PRO A 156 -11.94 6.43 1.33
CA PRO A 156 -12.94 7.02 0.47
C PRO A 156 -12.87 6.37 -0.92
N ARG A 157 -14.00 5.84 -1.38
CA ARG A 157 -14.11 5.21 -2.72
C ARG A 157 -14.39 6.22 -3.83
N TRP A 158 -15.03 7.32 -3.48
CA TRP A 158 -15.50 8.33 -4.42
C TRP A 158 -15.21 9.71 -3.84
N ILE A 159 -14.71 10.59 -4.69
CA ILE A 159 -14.50 12.00 -4.37
C ILE A 159 -15.27 12.78 -5.42
N VAL A 160 -16.17 13.64 -4.97
CA VAL A 160 -16.94 14.53 -5.85
C VAL A 160 -16.34 15.92 -5.76
N ILE A 161 -15.89 16.43 -6.90
CA ILE A 161 -15.41 17.80 -7.03
C ILE A 161 -16.54 18.60 -7.67
N TYR A 162 -17.10 19.55 -6.92
CA TYR A 162 -18.14 20.43 -7.43
C TYR A 162 -17.69 21.89 -7.26
N PRO A 163 -17.94 22.76 -8.25
CA PRO A 163 -17.50 24.15 -8.19
C PRO A 163 -18.30 24.91 -7.13
N ALA A 164 -17.60 25.35 -6.08
CA ALA A 164 -18.20 26.08 -4.97
C ALA A 164 -18.38 27.58 -5.23
N ASN A 165 -18.10 28.09 -6.45
CA ASN A 165 -18.41 29.43 -6.94
C ASN A 165 -18.09 29.52 -8.44
N ARG A 166 -19.07 29.77 -9.31
CA ARG A 166 -18.79 30.47 -10.57
C ARG A 166 -18.78 31.97 -10.29
N THR A 167 -17.72 32.46 -9.64
CA THR A 167 -17.36 33.87 -9.86
C THR A 167 -16.81 33.94 -11.26
N SER A 168 -17.56 34.62 -12.13
CA SER A 168 -17.18 34.93 -13.51
C SER A 168 -15.82 35.63 -13.55
N GLN A 169 -14.74 34.88 -13.62
CA GLN A 169 -13.45 35.35 -14.07
C GLN A 169 -12.85 34.24 -14.92
N SER A 170 -12.85 34.50 -16.22
CA SER A 170 -12.09 33.77 -17.22
C SER A 170 -10.65 33.62 -16.74
N PHE A 171 -10.10 32.41 -16.74
CA PHE A 171 -8.72 32.22 -17.16
C PHE A 171 -8.51 30.78 -17.62
N SER A 172 -8.16 30.71 -18.90
CA SER A 172 -7.39 29.71 -19.64
C SER A 172 -7.01 28.42 -18.90
N SER A 173 -7.49 27.32 -19.49
CA SER A 173 -6.87 26.00 -19.55
C SER A 173 -5.38 25.91 -19.18
N HIS A 174 -5.11 25.18 -18.10
CA HIS A 174 -4.07 24.14 -18.07
C HIS A 174 -4.35 23.19 -16.90
N VAL A 175 -4.69 21.94 -17.22
CA VAL A 175 -4.74 20.82 -16.27
C VAL A 175 -3.50 19.99 -16.56
N GLU A 176 -2.52 20.03 -15.66
CA GLU A 176 -1.54 18.95 -15.53
C GLU A 176 -2.01 18.03 -14.41
N LEU A 177 -2.14 16.76 -14.76
CA LEU A 177 -2.48 15.65 -13.87
C LEU A 177 -1.23 15.15 -13.14
N ILE A 178 -1.36 14.91 -11.84
CA ILE A 178 -0.64 13.83 -11.14
C ILE A 178 -1.70 13.03 -10.37
#